data_AF-A0A958R1I0-F1
#
_entry.id   AF-A0A958R1I0-F1
#
_cell.length_a   1.000
_cell.length_b   1.000
_cell.length_c   1.000
_cell.angle_alpha   90.00
_cell.angle_beta   90.00
_cell.angle_gamma   90.00
#
_symmetry.space_group_name_H-M   'P 1'
#
loop_
_entity.id
_entity.type
_entity.pdbx_description
1 polymer ?
#
loop_
_entity_poly.entity_id
_entity_poly.type
_entity_poly.pdbx_seq_one_letter_code
_entity_poly.pdbx_strand_id
1 'polypeptide(L)'
;MKQKLAKTLGLGGILVGVAMVSSLAYGGVNEDLKRMQSQLTVSPKLSLNEKLRRLRSHCQKPVDSEPVVVRSDFPWNISPAELLDQSIEMYESGKRMFERAYYDSDSGQLRMRYIDEFAGIDVNFQVPMQLPDNYAGHIEEAMDHQYGEVVAFPDMGHVHMQTESASFGQMIGDLEDTQPEYYTRVLDSDKTGMLYHTAEQMNLNAPKVIAEKTKVRQVDLELRRYRDYVKHRFMNRNLFGLNDGSRALEVLNGGAKEGDNSNLINVVPGYSTNLRLYFHANKNGCFSYVRDGKVEYFDISAEFPTGEIVANQNIVGE
;
A
#
# COMPACT_ATOMS: atom_id res chain seq x y z
N MET A 1 7.74 80.17 -26.54
CA MET A 1 7.75 78.85 -27.19
C MET A 1 6.32 78.33 -27.25
N LYS A 2 5.79 78.13 -28.47
CA LYS A 2 4.60 77.38 -28.95
C LYS A 2 3.37 77.30 -28.01
N GLN A 3 2.27 78.03 -28.26
CA GLN A 3 1.17 77.72 -29.22
C GLN A 3 0.64 76.29 -29.11
N LYS A 4 -0.65 75.96 -29.22
CA LYS A 4 -1.98 76.60 -29.25
C LYS A 4 -2.89 75.47 -29.75
N LEU A 5 -4.17 75.47 -29.36
CA LEU A 5 -5.30 74.75 -30.01
C LEU A 5 -5.26 73.21 -29.95
N ALA A 6 -6.34 72.45 -30.08
CA ALA A 6 -7.79 72.58 -29.90
C ALA A 6 -8.38 71.31 -30.54
N LYS A 7 -9.68 71.09 -30.30
CA LYS A 7 -10.60 70.31 -31.14
C LYS A 7 -10.43 68.79 -31.13
N THR A 8 -11.42 67.95 -31.42
CA THR A 8 -12.90 67.88 -31.43
C THR A 8 -13.17 66.45 -31.97
N LEU A 9 -14.40 65.93 -31.78
CA LEU A 9 -15.03 64.82 -32.53
C LEU A 9 -14.55 63.42 -32.12
N GLY A 10 -15.40 62.41 -31.95
CA GLY A 10 -16.79 62.25 -32.40
C GLY A 10 -16.87 60.99 -33.27
N LEU A 11 -17.91 60.17 -33.02
CA LEU A 11 -18.38 59.03 -33.84
C LEU A 11 -17.39 57.84 -33.93
N GLY A 12 -17.80 56.58 -33.94
CA GLY A 12 -19.10 55.94 -34.00
C GLY A 12 -18.89 54.45 -34.35
N GLY A 13 -19.91 53.63 -34.06
CA GLY A 13 -20.22 52.39 -34.79
C GLY A 13 -19.35 51.15 -34.54
N ILE A 14 -19.97 50.08 -34.03
CA ILE A 14 -20.50 48.95 -34.84
C ILE A 14 -20.76 47.75 -33.91
N LEU A 15 -21.97 47.20 -34.03
CA LEU A 15 -22.37 45.90 -33.48
C LEU A 15 -21.49 44.78 -34.05
N VAL A 16 -21.04 43.87 -33.19
CA VAL A 16 -20.94 42.44 -33.53
C VAL A 16 -21.44 41.64 -32.34
N GLY A 17 -22.57 40.96 -32.52
CA GLY A 17 -22.98 39.89 -31.64
C GLY A 17 -22.06 38.69 -31.85
N VAL A 18 -21.50 38.18 -30.75
CA VAL A 18 -20.99 36.80 -30.67
C VAL A 18 -21.62 36.20 -29.43
N ALA A 19 -22.42 35.16 -29.66
CA ALA A 19 -22.88 34.26 -28.62
C ALA A 19 -21.66 33.62 -27.94
N MET A 20 -21.50 33.82 -26.63
CA MET A 20 -20.64 32.99 -25.81
C MET A 20 -21.48 32.21 -24.80
N VAL A 21 -21.69 30.96 -25.18
CA VAL A 21 -21.57 29.74 -24.38
C VAL A 21 -21.43 29.96 -22.87
N SER A 22 -22.40 29.39 -22.16
CA SER A 22 -22.39 29.02 -20.76
C SER A 22 -21.03 28.50 -20.28
N SER A 23 -20.40 29.22 -19.35
CA SER A 23 -19.46 28.63 -18.40
C SER A 23 -20.03 28.81 -16.99
N LEU A 24 -20.77 27.80 -16.54
CA LEU A 24 -21.05 27.65 -15.12
C LEU A 24 -19.73 27.27 -14.46
N ALA A 25 -19.12 28.26 -13.82
CA ALA A 25 -17.86 28.17 -13.12
C ALA A 25 -17.97 27.20 -11.93
N TYR A 26 -17.18 26.14 -12.00
CA TYR A 26 -16.78 25.29 -10.87
C TYR A 26 -15.94 26.13 -9.90
N GLY A 27 -16.62 26.88 -9.02
CA GLY A 27 -16.00 27.78 -8.03
C GLY A 27 -15.93 27.24 -6.60
N GLY A 28 -16.28 25.97 -6.37
CA GLY A 28 -16.41 25.40 -5.01
C GLY A 28 -15.31 24.43 -4.58
N VAL A 29 -14.57 23.83 -5.52
CA VAL A 29 -13.69 22.68 -5.18
C VAL A 29 -12.33 23.12 -4.62
N ASN A 30 -11.90 24.36 -4.85
CA ASN A 30 -10.53 24.78 -4.53
C ASN A 30 -10.35 25.25 -3.07
N GLU A 31 -11.39 25.78 -2.43
CA GLU A 31 -11.36 26.14 -1.00
C GLU A 31 -11.48 24.90 -0.09
N ASP A 32 -12.31 23.91 -0.47
CA ASP A 32 -12.39 22.64 0.24
C ASP A 32 -11.13 21.78 0.03
N LEU A 33 -10.49 21.79 -1.14
CA LEU A 33 -9.18 21.15 -1.33
C LEU A 33 -8.09 21.81 -0.47
N LYS A 34 -8.08 23.14 -0.34
CA LYS A 34 -7.14 23.86 0.53
C LYS A 34 -7.44 23.63 2.02
N ARG A 35 -8.71 23.43 2.38
CA ARG A 35 -9.14 23.07 3.73
C ARG A 35 -8.78 21.62 4.07
N MET A 36 -8.84 20.70 3.11
CA MET A 36 -8.33 19.34 3.24
C MET A 36 -6.80 19.31 3.26
N GLN A 37 -6.12 20.12 2.44
CA GLN A 37 -4.67 20.25 2.44
C GLN A 37 -4.11 20.93 3.71
N SER A 38 -4.88 21.79 4.36
CA SER A 38 -4.52 22.36 5.67
C SER A 38 -4.92 21.46 6.85
N GLN A 39 -5.62 20.35 6.60
CA GLN A 39 -5.85 19.24 7.53
C GLN A 39 -4.91 18.05 7.28
N LEU A 40 -4.06 18.09 6.23
CA LEU A 40 -2.88 17.23 6.04
C LEU A 40 -1.74 17.58 6.99
N THR A 41 -2.05 17.98 8.23
CA THR A 41 -1.09 17.82 9.32
C THR A 41 -0.88 16.33 9.49
N VAL A 42 0.26 15.87 8.99
CA VAL A 42 1.07 14.75 9.48
C VAL A 42 0.40 14.10 10.68
N SER A 43 -0.08 12.87 10.51
CA SER A 43 -0.58 12.03 11.61
C SER A 43 0.20 12.37 12.87
N PRO A 44 -0.42 12.97 13.91
CA PRO A 44 0.33 13.55 15.01
C PRO A 44 1.20 12.44 15.55
N LYS A 45 2.52 12.58 15.39
CA LYS A 45 3.49 11.54 15.79
C LYS A 45 3.17 11.23 17.25
N LEU A 46 2.52 10.09 17.47
CA LEU A 46 2.11 9.67 18.80
C LEU A 46 3.36 9.73 19.67
N SER A 47 3.22 10.27 20.87
CA SER A 47 4.32 10.21 21.83
C SER A 47 4.72 8.75 22.02
N LEU A 48 5.98 8.49 22.36
CA LEU A 48 6.46 7.13 22.60
C LEU A 48 5.58 6.39 23.62
N ASN A 49 5.11 7.09 24.66
CA ASN A 49 4.20 6.54 25.66
C ASN A 49 2.84 6.13 25.08
N GLU A 50 2.28 6.93 24.17
CA GLU A 50 1.02 6.57 23.50
C GLU A 50 1.20 5.40 22.53
N LYS A 51 2.32 5.36 21.79
CA LYS A 51 2.66 4.20 20.95
C LYS A 51 2.74 2.94 21.80
N LEU A 52 3.53 2.96 22.89
CA LEU A 52 3.68 1.82 23.79
C LEU A 52 2.35 1.42 24.45
N ARG A 53 1.52 2.39 24.86
CA ARG A 53 0.20 2.11 25.42
C ARG A 53 -0.70 1.38 24.42
N ARG A 54 -0.71 1.82 23.15
CA ARG A 54 -1.48 1.18 22.09
C ARG A 54 -0.96 -0.22 21.77
N LEU A 55 0.35 -0.39 21.64
CA LEU A 55 0.97 -1.70 21.41
C LEU A 55 0.57 -2.69 22.50
N ARG A 56 0.63 -2.28 23.78
CA ARG A 56 0.22 -3.14 24.90
C ARG A 56 -1.26 -3.55 24.87
N SER A 57 -2.15 -2.72 24.30
CA SER A 57 -3.58 -3.01 24.28
C SER A 57 -4.05 -3.71 23.00
N HIS A 58 -3.42 -3.47 21.86
CA HIS A 58 -3.86 -3.97 20.54
C HIS A 58 -2.91 -5.01 19.91
N CYS A 59 -1.66 -5.06 20.36
CA CYS A 59 -0.63 -5.98 19.86
C CYS A 59 -0.34 -7.12 20.80
N GLN A 60 -1.37 -7.85 21.18
CA GLN A 60 -1.21 -9.07 21.96
C GLN A 60 -0.70 -10.21 21.07
N LYS A 61 0.04 -11.13 21.70
CA LYS A 61 0.52 -12.36 21.06
C LYS A 61 -0.63 -13.09 20.36
N PRO A 62 -0.44 -13.62 19.14
CA PRO A 62 -1.43 -14.46 18.48
C PRO A 62 -1.86 -15.63 19.38
N VAL A 63 -3.12 -16.03 19.25
CA VAL A 63 -3.69 -17.19 19.96
C VAL A 63 -4.34 -18.14 18.95
N ASP A 64 -4.30 -19.44 19.20
CA ASP A 64 -4.79 -20.48 18.27
C ASP A 64 -6.26 -20.32 17.87
N SER A 65 -7.09 -19.73 18.74
CA SER A 65 -8.51 -19.53 18.48
C SER A 65 -8.83 -18.29 17.65
N GLU A 66 -7.82 -17.50 17.28
CA GLU A 66 -8.03 -16.26 16.56
C GLU A 66 -8.41 -16.53 15.10
N PRO A 67 -9.49 -15.91 14.58
CA PRO A 67 -9.82 -16.04 13.17
C PRO A 67 -8.73 -15.37 12.33
N VAL A 68 -8.26 -16.06 11.30
CA VAL A 68 -7.18 -15.59 10.44
C VAL A 68 -7.66 -15.20 9.04
N VAL A 69 -6.95 -14.26 8.43
CA VAL A 69 -7.05 -14.00 6.99
C VAL A 69 -6.36 -15.14 6.26
N VAL A 70 -7.05 -15.73 5.28
CA VAL A 70 -6.52 -16.80 4.44
C VAL A 70 -6.52 -16.40 2.99
N ARG A 71 -5.71 -17.08 2.17
CA ARG A 71 -5.63 -16.80 0.73
C ARG A 71 -6.98 -16.83 0.01
N SER A 72 -7.90 -17.69 0.42
CA SER A 72 -9.24 -17.78 -0.19
C SER A 72 -10.12 -16.56 0.09
N ASP A 73 -9.75 -15.71 1.06
CA ASP A 73 -10.44 -14.43 1.30
C ASP A 73 -10.17 -13.42 0.18
N PHE A 74 -9.19 -13.65 -0.69
CA PHE A 74 -8.89 -12.81 -1.84
C PHE A 74 -8.64 -13.68 -3.09
N PRO A 75 -9.68 -13.96 -3.89
CA PRO A 75 -9.52 -14.78 -5.08
C PRO A 75 -8.64 -14.09 -6.14
N TRP A 76 -7.90 -14.90 -6.91
CA TRP A 76 -7.19 -14.43 -8.08
C TRP A 76 -8.16 -13.86 -9.13
N ASN A 77 -7.68 -12.90 -9.94
CA ASN A 77 -8.44 -12.22 -10.99
C ASN A 77 -9.62 -11.40 -10.46
N ILE A 78 -9.49 -10.86 -9.25
CA ILE A 78 -10.47 -9.96 -8.65
C ILE A 78 -10.56 -8.65 -9.45
N SER A 79 -11.76 -8.15 -9.71
CA SER A 79 -11.94 -6.82 -10.29
C SER A 79 -11.63 -5.73 -9.27
N PRO A 80 -11.35 -4.48 -9.70
CA PRO A 80 -11.12 -3.37 -8.78
C PRO A 80 -12.28 -3.14 -7.79
N ALA A 81 -13.52 -3.25 -8.27
CA ALA A 81 -14.70 -3.07 -7.43
C ALA A 81 -14.84 -4.19 -6.38
N GLU A 82 -14.68 -5.45 -6.81
CA GLU A 82 -14.70 -6.59 -5.88
C GLU A 82 -13.57 -6.50 -4.86
N LEU A 83 -12.38 -6.03 -5.24
CA LEU A 83 -11.26 -5.85 -4.33
C LEU A 83 -11.59 -4.84 -3.23
N LEU A 84 -12.20 -3.71 -3.60
CA LEU A 84 -12.64 -2.71 -2.64
C LEU A 84 -13.69 -3.28 -1.68
N ASP A 85 -14.73 -3.92 -2.21
CA ASP A 85 -15.81 -4.53 -1.41
C ASP A 85 -15.25 -5.59 -0.44
N GLN A 86 -14.40 -6.49 -0.93
CA GLN A 86 -13.74 -7.53 -0.14
C GLN A 86 -12.82 -6.93 0.93
N SER A 87 -12.11 -5.83 0.62
CA SER A 87 -11.23 -5.17 1.59
C SER A 87 -12.01 -4.55 2.76
N ILE A 88 -13.19 -3.99 2.50
CA ILE A 88 -14.07 -3.43 3.53
C ILE A 88 -14.61 -4.56 4.41
N GLU A 89 -15.08 -5.65 3.80
CA GLU A 89 -15.54 -6.83 4.54
C GLU A 89 -14.44 -7.37 5.46
N MET A 90 -13.23 -7.54 4.93
CA MET A 90 -12.10 -8.09 5.68
C MET A 90 -11.62 -7.15 6.79
N TYR A 91 -11.58 -5.84 6.55
CA TYR A 91 -11.29 -4.85 7.57
C TYR A 91 -12.24 -4.99 8.78
N GLU A 92 -13.52 -5.24 8.53
CA GLU A 92 -14.56 -5.36 9.56
C GLU A 92 -14.72 -6.77 10.14
N SER A 93 -14.18 -7.79 9.50
CA SER A 93 -14.36 -9.20 9.88
C SER A 93 -13.77 -9.57 11.24
N GLY A 94 -12.76 -8.82 11.69
CA GLY A 94 -11.95 -9.17 12.86
C GLY A 94 -10.88 -10.24 12.61
N LYS A 95 -10.80 -10.81 11.39
CA LYS A 95 -9.76 -11.78 11.00
C LYS A 95 -8.37 -11.16 10.98
N ARG A 96 -7.42 -11.71 11.73
CA ARG A 96 -6.07 -11.17 11.88
C ARG A 96 -5.08 -11.84 10.93
N MET A 97 -3.90 -11.26 10.77
CA MET A 97 -2.80 -11.94 10.08
C MET A 97 -2.29 -13.12 10.93
N PHE A 98 -2.10 -14.28 10.31
CA PHE A 98 -1.49 -15.46 10.94
C PHE A 98 -0.06 -15.13 11.38
N GLU A 99 0.34 -15.55 12.59
CA GLU A 99 1.67 -15.30 13.17
C GLU A 99 2.12 -13.84 13.11
N ARG A 100 1.16 -12.90 13.17
CA ARG A 100 1.45 -11.46 13.09
C ARG A 100 2.44 -11.01 14.14
N ALA A 101 3.14 -9.93 13.83
CA ALA A 101 3.93 -9.18 14.79
C ALA A 101 3.08 -8.76 16.00
N TYR A 102 3.64 -8.95 17.20
CA TYR A 102 3.01 -8.61 18.47
C TYR A 102 4.00 -7.93 19.41
N TYR A 103 3.49 -7.23 20.41
CA TYR A 103 4.27 -6.63 21.47
C TYR A 103 4.40 -7.61 22.63
N ASP A 104 5.63 -8.05 22.90
CA ASP A 104 5.94 -8.87 24.05
C ASP A 104 6.16 -7.95 25.27
N SER A 105 5.26 -8.04 26.25
CA SER A 105 5.31 -7.21 27.46
C SER A 105 6.53 -7.49 28.34
N ASP A 106 7.07 -8.71 28.26
CA ASP A 106 8.14 -9.16 29.14
C ASP A 106 9.50 -8.62 28.67
N SER A 107 9.76 -8.70 27.36
CA SER A 107 10.95 -8.09 26.74
C SER A 107 10.78 -6.59 26.43
N GLY A 108 9.53 -6.12 26.35
CA GLY A 108 9.21 -4.77 25.92
C GLY A 108 9.46 -4.50 24.43
N GLN A 109 9.57 -5.55 23.61
CA GLN A 109 9.90 -5.50 22.19
C GLN A 109 8.75 -5.99 21.30
N LEU A 110 8.76 -5.58 20.04
CA LEU A 110 7.95 -6.26 19.02
C LEU A 110 8.63 -7.56 18.61
N ARG A 111 7.83 -8.63 18.47
CA ARG A 111 8.27 -9.97 18.10
C ARG A 111 7.42 -10.47 16.95
N MET A 112 8.02 -11.27 16.07
CA MET A 112 7.33 -11.94 14.97
C MET A 112 7.95 -13.32 14.77
N ARG A 113 7.13 -14.27 14.32
CA ARG A 113 7.57 -15.62 13.98
C ARG A 113 7.66 -15.75 12.46
N TYR A 114 8.65 -16.49 11.98
CA TYR A 114 8.79 -16.90 10.59
C TYR A 114 8.98 -18.41 10.53
N ILE A 115 8.24 -19.06 9.65
CA ILE A 115 8.14 -20.51 9.51
C ILE A 115 8.32 -20.86 8.02
N ASP A 116 9.43 -21.49 7.69
CA ASP A 116 9.62 -22.13 6.39
C ASP A 116 9.78 -23.64 6.62
N GLU A 117 8.68 -24.38 6.45
CA GLU A 117 8.66 -25.83 6.64
C GLU A 117 9.58 -26.56 5.66
N PHE A 118 9.77 -26.03 4.44
CA PHE A 118 10.63 -26.65 3.43
C PHE A 118 12.11 -26.47 3.77
N ALA A 119 12.48 -25.31 4.31
CA ALA A 119 13.83 -25.02 4.77
C ALA A 119 14.09 -25.50 6.21
N GLY A 120 13.05 -25.92 6.94
CA GLY A 120 13.15 -26.31 8.35
C GLY A 120 13.40 -25.11 9.28
N ILE A 121 12.97 -23.92 8.88
CA ILE A 121 13.14 -22.68 9.66
C ILE A 121 11.90 -22.47 10.51
N ASP A 122 12.10 -22.26 11.81
CA ASP A 122 11.07 -21.80 12.73
C ASP A 122 11.73 -20.88 13.76
N VAL A 123 11.62 -19.58 13.54
CA VAL A 123 12.34 -18.58 14.34
C VAL A 123 11.39 -17.52 14.86
N ASN A 124 11.65 -17.07 16.09
CA ASN A 124 11.02 -15.89 16.65
C ASN A 124 12.08 -14.78 16.77
N PHE A 125 11.89 -13.67 16.06
CA PHE A 125 12.85 -12.57 15.98
C PHE A 125 12.24 -11.24 16.41
N GLN A 126 13.11 -10.26 16.66
CA GLN A 126 12.70 -8.92 17.05
C GLN A 126 12.31 -8.12 15.80
N VAL A 127 11.18 -7.43 15.87
CA VAL A 127 10.78 -6.47 14.84
C VAL A 127 11.20 -5.06 15.28
N PRO A 128 12.03 -4.35 14.50
CA PRO A 128 12.38 -2.97 14.81
C PRO A 128 11.16 -2.06 14.78
N MET A 129 11.06 -1.16 15.76
CA MET A 129 9.91 -0.24 15.90
C MET A 129 9.74 0.70 14.71
N GLN A 130 10.81 0.93 13.92
CA GLN A 130 10.76 1.77 12.72
C GLN A 130 10.08 1.07 11.53
N LEU A 131 10.08 -0.27 11.48
CA LEU A 131 9.52 -1.00 10.35
C LEU A 131 8.01 -0.70 10.16
N PRO A 132 7.15 -0.78 11.20
CA PRO A 132 5.75 -0.39 11.06
C PRO A 132 5.54 1.09 10.72
N ASP A 133 6.40 1.98 11.24
CA ASP A 133 6.31 3.42 10.96
C ASP A 133 6.64 3.71 9.48
N ASN A 134 7.68 3.06 8.93
CA ASN A 134 8.06 3.17 7.51
C ASN A 134 6.96 2.65 6.60
N TYR A 135 6.42 1.47 6.93
CA TYR A 135 5.35 0.89 6.13
C TYR A 135 4.07 1.74 6.18
N ALA A 136 3.68 2.27 7.34
CA ALA A 136 2.57 3.22 7.43
C ALA A 136 2.81 4.46 6.54
N GLY A 137 4.02 5.02 6.58
CA GLY A 137 4.41 6.13 5.73
C GLY A 137 4.33 5.83 4.23
N HIS A 138 4.77 4.63 3.82
CA HIS A 138 4.65 4.15 2.45
C HIS A 138 3.20 3.90 2.03
N ILE A 139 2.34 3.34 2.90
CA ILE A 139 0.90 3.21 2.62
C ILE A 139 0.30 4.59 2.35
N GLU A 140 0.54 5.54 3.26
CA GLU A 140 0.00 6.90 3.15
C GLU A 140 0.42 7.53 1.82
N GLU A 141 1.71 7.45 1.47
CA GLU A 141 2.24 7.97 0.20
C GLU A 141 1.61 7.27 -1.02
N ALA A 142 1.50 5.94 -0.99
CA ALA A 142 0.92 5.18 -2.08
C ALA A 142 -0.55 5.53 -2.29
N MET A 143 -1.31 5.76 -1.22
CA MET A 143 -2.72 6.15 -1.31
C MET A 143 -2.86 7.59 -1.82
N ASP A 144 -2.04 8.52 -1.33
CA ASP A 144 -2.03 9.93 -1.75
C ASP A 144 -1.74 10.06 -3.26
N HIS A 145 -0.89 9.17 -3.80
CA HIS A 145 -0.52 9.11 -5.22
C HIS A 145 -1.35 8.14 -6.06
N GLN A 146 -2.36 7.48 -5.48
CA GLN A 146 -3.20 6.48 -6.14
C GLN A 146 -2.38 5.30 -6.72
N TYR A 147 -1.26 4.97 -6.07
CA TYR A 147 -0.43 3.79 -6.33
C TYR A 147 -0.91 2.54 -5.59
N GLY A 148 -1.79 2.70 -4.60
CA GLY A 148 -2.58 1.63 -4.01
C GLY A 148 -4.01 2.11 -3.79
N GLU A 149 -4.93 1.17 -3.60
CA GLU A 149 -6.32 1.45 -3.21
C GLU A 149 -6.69 0.78 -1.90
N VAL A 150 -6.09 -0.36 -1.57
CA VAL A 150 -6.38 -1.11 -0.34
C VAL A 150 -5.11 -1.69 0.26
N VAL A 151 -5.05 -1.77 1.59
CA VAL A 151 -3.98 -2.49 2.30
C VAL A 151 -4.40 -3.95 2.45
N ALA A 152 -4.17 -4.74 1.41
CA ALA A 152 -4.45 -6.18 1.40
C ALA A 152 -3.53 -6.89 0.41
N PHE A 153 -3.35 -8.20 0.56
CA PHE A 153 -2.43 -9.01 -0.23
C PHE A 153 -2.53 -8.79 -1.76
N PRO A 154 -3.72 -8.67 -2.40
CA PRO A 154 -3.84 -8.39 -3.84
C PRO A 154 -3.28 -7.04 -4.30
N ASP A 155 -3.00 -6.14 -3.37
CA ASP A 155 -2.62 -4.75 -3.62
C ASP A 155 -1.44 -4.34 -2.71
N MET A 156 -1.58 -3.34 -1.84
CA MET A 156 -0.45 -2.85 -1.01
C MET A 156 -0.01 -3.80 0.12
N GLY A 157 -0.49 -5.05 0.16
CA GLY A 157 -0.29 -5.97 1.29
C GLY A 157 0.81 -7.03 1.11
N HIS A 158 1.60 -6.98 0.05
CA HIS A 158 2.73 -7.89 -0.17
C HIS A 158 4.02 -7.11 -0.40
N VAL A 159 5.07 -7.43 0.38
CA VAL A 159 6.38 -6.80 0.22
C VAL A 159 7.50 -7.85 0.16
N HIS A 160 8.48 -7.56 -0.69
CA HIS A 160 9.79 -8.21 -0.69
C HIS A 160 10.79 -7.27 -0.03
N MET A 161 11.32 -7.67 1.13
CA MET A 161 12.43 -6.99 1.77
C MET A 161 13.69 -7.29 0.99
N GLN A 162 14.35 -6.24 0.50
CA GLN A 162 15.56 -6.36 -0.28
C GLN A 162 16.68 -5.50 0.29
N THR A 163 17.85 -6.07 0.54
CA THR A 163 19.00 -5.32 1.09
C THR A 163 20.00 -5.04 -0.02
N GLU A 164 20.56 -3.84 -0.02
CA GLU A 164 21.63 -3.46 -0.94
C GLU A 164 22.75 -4.52 -0.93
N SER A 165 23.05 -5.12 -2.09
CA SER A 165 23.94 -6.28 -2.19
C SER A 165 25.36 -5.99 -1.69
N ALA A 166 25.84 -4.76 -1.83
CA ALA A 166 27.14 -4.34 -1.33
C ALA A 166 27.22 -4.34 0.22
N SER A 167 26.09 -4.06 0.87
CA SER A 167 25.95 -3.97 2.32
C SER A 167 25.56 -5.33 2.93
N PHE A 168 24.87 -6.17 2.17
CA PHE A 168 24.30 -7.44 2.64
C PHE A 168 25.35 -8.38 3.25
N GLY A 169 26.43 -8.69 2.52
CA GLY A 169 27.47 -9.59 3.01
C GLY A 169 28.18 -9.09 4.28
N GLN A 170 28.27 -7.78 4.48
CA GLN A 170 28.83 -7.19 5.70
C GLN A 170 27.87 -7.29 6.89
N MET A 171 26.57 -7.21 6.62
CA MET A 171 25.52 -7.19 7.64
C MET A 171 25.19 -8.57 8.20
N ILE A 172 25.19 -9.59 7.33
CA ILE A 172 24.70 -10.93 7.67
C ILE A 172 25.68 -12.05 7.34
N GLY A 173 26.90 -11.74 6.88
CA GLY A 173 27.86 -12.76 6.42
C GLY A 173 28.31 -13.75 7.49
N ASP A 174 28.09 -13.43 8.77
CA ASP A 174 28.32 -14.28 9.94
C ASP A 174 27.08 -15.06 10.42
N LEU A 175 25.93 -14.86 9.77
CA LEU A 175 24.64 -15.39 10.19
C LEU A 175 24.02 -16.33 9.16
N GLU A 176 23.41 -17.40 9.66
CA GLU A 176 22.52 -18.28 8.90
C GLU A 176 21.08 -17.75 8.96
N ASP A 177 20.27 -18.06 7.94
CA ASP A 177 18.85 -17.73 7.92
C ASP A 177 18.04 -18.49 8.98
N THR A 178 18.60 -19.53 9.60
CA THR A 178 18.01 -20.18 10.78
C THR A 178 18.14 -19.37 12.07
N GLN A 179 18.87 -18.25 12.05
CA GLN A 179 19.14 -17.45 13.26
C GLN A 179 18.21 -16.22 13.34
N PRO A 180 17.54 -15.97 14.49
CA PRO A 180 16.67 -14.80 14.66
C PRO A 180 17.34 -13.44 14.40
N GLU A 181 18.65 -13.36 14.67
CA GLU A 181 19.47 -12.17 14.44
C GLU A 181 19.54 -11.79 12.96
N TYR A 182 19.49 -12.77 12.06
CA TYR A 182 19.49 -12.55 10.60
C TYR A 182 18.34 -11.62 10.21
N TYR A 183 17.11 -12.02 10.58
CA TYR A 183 15.90 -11.27 10.24
C TYR A 183 15.85 -9.92 10.94
N THR A 184 16.28 -9.88 12.21
CA THR A 184 16.33 -8.62 12.96
C THR A 184 17.26 -7.63 12.27
N ARG A 185 18.47 -8.04 11.85
CA ARG A 185 19.42 -7.14 11.15
C ARG A 185 18.90 -6.69 9.79
N VAL A 186 18.30 -7.59 9.01
CA VAL A 186 17.69 -7.25 7.72
C VAL A 186 16.61 -6.18 7.90
N LEU A 187 15.72 -6.34 8.89
CA LEU A 187 14.63 -5.41 9.16
C LEU A 187 15.04 -4.12 9.87
N ASP A 188 16.24 -4.06 10.47
CA ASP A 188 16.74 -2.88 11.18
C ASP A 188 17.62 -1.99 10.29
N SER A 189 18.03 -2.48 9.11
CA SER A 189 18.91 -1.72 8.24
C SER A 189 18.17 -0.65 7.42
N ASP A 190 18.77 0.53 7.36
CA ASP A 190 18.42 1.63 6.44
C ASP A 190 18.75 1.31 4.97
N LYS A 191 19.57 0.27 4.72
CA LYS A 191 19.91 -0.25 3.38
C LYS A 191 18.94 -1.32 2.89
N THR A 192 17.95 -1.66 3.70
CA THR A 192 16.87 -2.55 3.29
C THR A 192 15.75 -1.72 2.67
N GLY A 193 15.45 -1.99 1.41
CA GLY A 193 14.28 -1.51 0.71
C GLY A 193 13.10 -2.48 0.83
N MET A 194 11.93 -1.93 0.53
CA MET A 194 10.63 -2.56 0.55
C MET A 194 10.06 -2.51 -0.86
N LEU A 195 10.09 -3.63 -1.56
CA LEU A 195 9.51 -3.76 -2.90
C LEU A 195 8.07 -4.29 -2.78
N TYR A 196 7.10 -3.44 -3.07
CA TYR A 196 5.68 -3.78 -3.06
C TYR A 196 5.21 -4.24 -4.44
N HIS A 197 4.32 -5.24 -4.47
CA HIS A 197 3.59 -5.65 -5.67
C HIS A 197 2.13 -5.25 -5.58
N THR A 198 1.83 -4.04 -6.05
CA THR A 198 0.46 -3.52 -6.06
C THR A 198 -0.33 -4.10 -7.23
N ALA A 199 -1.65 -4.19 -7.07
CA ALA A 199 -2.58 -4.77 -8.02
C ALA A 199 -2.19 -6.17 -8.57
N GLU A 200 -1.37 -6.95 -7.85
CA GLU A 200 -0.77 -8.20 -8.35
C GLU A 200 -1.83 -9.22 -8.80
N GLN A 201 -2.87 -9.41 -7.97
CA GLN A 201 -3.94 -10.36 -8.25
C GLN A 201 -5.15 -9.76 -8.97
N MET A 202 -5.10 -8.46 -9.30
CA MET A 202 -6.20 -7.77 -9.97
C MET A 202 -6.30 -8.17 -11.44
N ASN A 203 -7.53 -8.37 -11.91
CA ASN A 203 -7.81 -8.60 -13.32
C ASN A 203 -7.78 -7.29 -14.11
N LEU A 204 -6.59 -6.93 -14.58
CA LEU A 204 -6.38 -5.78 -15.46
C LEU A 204 -6.87 -6.01 -16.91
N ASN A 205 -7.29 -7.24 -17.25
CA ASN A 205 -7.85 -7.59 -18.56
C ASN A 205 -9.39 -7.50 -18.65
N ALA A 206 -10.05 -7.11 -17.55
CA ALA A 206 -11.51 -6.99 -17.48
C ALA A 206 -12.21 -6.02 -18.47
N PRO A 207 -11.58 -5.02 -19.13
CA PRO A 207 -12.31 -4.16 -20.06
C PRO A 207 -12.95 -4.91 -21.25
N LYS A 208 -12.46 -6.11 -21.59
CA LYS A 208 -13.06 -6.96 -22.65
C LYS A 208 -14.48 -7.42 -22.30
N VAL A 209 -14.79 -7.66 -21.03
CA VAL A 209 -16.08 -8.20 -20.59
C VAL A 209 -17.19 -7.13 -20.64
N ILE A 210 -16.85 -5.87 -20.35
CA ILE A 210 -17.82 -4.75 -20.33
C ILE A 210 -18.19 -4.32 -21.77
N ALA A 211 -17.23 -4.37 -22.70
CA ALA A 211 -17.45 -3.97 -24.09
C ALA A 211 -18.34 -4.95 -24.88
N GLU A 212 -18.39 -6.23 -24.51
CA GLU A 212 -19.21 -7.24 -25.20
C GLU A 212 -20.70 -7.17 -24.84
N LYS A 213 -21.08 -6.48 -23.76
CA LYS A 213 -22.46 -6.53 -23.21
C LYS A 213 -23.35 -5.30 -23.43
N THR A 214 -22.85 -4.17 -23.96
CA THR A 214 -23.67 -2.92 -23.97
C THR A 214 -23.38 -1.95 -25.12
N LYS A 215 -24.43 -1.42 -25.78
CA LYS A 215 -24.33 -0.43 -26.89
C LYS A 215 -24.06 1.01 -26.37
N VAL A 216 -23.68 1.99 -27.21
CA VAL A 216 -22.33 2.36 -27.71
C VAL A 216 -22.20 3.90 -27.64
N ARG A 217 -22.23 4.55 -26.45
CA ARG A 217 -21.78 5.97 -26.37
C ARG A 217 -21.49 6.50 -24.96
N GLN A 218 -22.36 6.27 -23.97
CA GLN A 218 -22.00 6.53 -22.56
C GLN A 218 -20.99 5.50 -22.04
N VAL A 219 -21.06 4.29 -22.60
CA VAL A 219 -20.08 3.22 -22.44
C VAL A 219 -18.66 3.69 -22.82
N ASP A 220 -18.49 4.62 -23.76
CA ASP A 220 -17.15 5.01 -24.23
C ASP A 220 -16.35 5.81 -23.20
N LEU A 221 -17.00 6.68 -22.41
CA LEU A 221 -16.31 7.50 -21.41
C LEU A 221 -15.93 6.67 -20.18
N GLU A 222 -16.86 5.86 -19.68
CA GLU A 222 -16.59 4.97 -18.54
C GLU A 222 -15.58 3.88 -18.91
N LEU A 223 -15.65 3.32 -20.13
CA LEU A 223 -14.60 2.41 -20.62
C LEU A 223 -13.25 3.09 -20.77
N ARG A 224 -13.20 4.35 -21.23
CA ARG A 224 -11.93 5.10 -21.31
C ARG A 224 -11.34 5.31 -19.93
N ARG A 225 -12.13 5.80 -18.97
CA ARG A 225 -11.70 5.98 -17.58
C ARG A 225 -11.20 4.68 -16.98
N TYR A 226 -11.93 3.59 -17.18
CA TYR A 226 -11.52 2.27 -16.70
C TYR A 226 -10.21 1.79 -17.35
N ARG A 227 -10.02 2.02 -18.66
CA ARG A 227 -8.75 1.70 -19.34
C ARG A 227 -7.59 2.54 -18.83
N ASP A 228 -7.80 3.82 -18.57
CA ASP A 228 -6.77 4.71 -18.06
C ASP A 228 -6.41 4.34 -16.62
N TYR A 229 -7.40 4.01 -15.79
CA TYR A 229 -7.20 3.42 -14.47
C TYR A 229 -6.39 2.14 -14.53
N VAL A 230 -6.79 1.17 -15.37
CA VAL A 230 -6.08 -0.11 -15.53
C VAL A 230 -4.64 0.10 -15.96
N LYS A 231 -4.40 1.00 -16.92
CA LYS A 231 -3.03 1.36 -17.35
C LYS A 231 -2.24 1.98 -16.22
N HIS A 232 -2.83 2.89 -15.46
CA HIS A 232 -2.19 3.50 -14.29
C HIS A 232 -1.79 2.44 -13.27
N ARG A 233 -2.73 1.56 -12.86
CA ARG A 233 -2.45 0.43 -11.96
C ARG A 233 -1.37 -0.52 -12.52
N PHE A 234 -1.42 -0.81 -13.82
CA PHE A 234 -0.40 -1.66 -14.47
C PHE A 234 1.00 -1.04 -14.39
N MET A 235 1.11 0.27 -14.58
CA MET A 235 2.39 0.97 -14.59
C MET A 235 2.98 1.20 -13.20
N ASN A 236 2.15 1.15 -12.14
CA ASN A 236 2.59 1.38 -10.75
C ASN A 236 2.59 0.12 -9.87
N ARG A 237 2.59 -1.07 -10.50
CA ARG A 237 2.63 -2.36 -9.80
C ARG A 237 3.84 -2.58 -8.91
N ASN A 238 4.96 -1.92 -9.20
CA ASN A 238 6.16 -2.06 -8.38
C ASN A 238 6.47 -0.72 -7.72
N LEU A 239 6.29 -0.68 -6.41
CA LEU A 239 6.69 0.47 -5.61
C LEU A 239 7.90 0.08 -4.78
N PHE A 240 8.87 0.97 -4.69
CA PHE A 240 10.06 0.74 -3.89
C PHE A 240 10.27 1.89 -2.92
N GLY A 241 10.35 1.58 -1.64
CA GLY A 241 10.65 2.53 -0.57
C GLY A 241 11.77 2.02 0.31
N LEU A 242 12.48 2.91 1.01
CA LEU A 242 13.57 2.53 1.91
C LEU A 242 13.08 2.39 3.35
N ASN A 243 13.71 1.51 4.12
CA ASN A 243 13.45 1.34 5.55
C ASN A 243 14.25 2.33 6.41
N ASP A 244 14.30 3.60 6.02
CA ASP A 244 15.19 4.63 6.59
C ASP A 244 14.44 5.78 7.31
N GLY A 245 13.12 5.67 7.48
CA GLY A 245 12.29 6.76 8.01
C GLY A 245 11.61 7.60 6.92
N SER A 246 11.97 7.42 5.66
CA SER A 246 11.38 8.12 4.53
C SER A 246 9.98 7.60 4.21
N ARG A 247 9.16 8.47 3.62
CA ARG A 247 7.88 8.10 2.98
C ARG A 247 8.02 7.93 1.46
N ALA A 248 9.19 8.27 0.91
CA ALA A 248 9.36 8.34 -0.54
C ALA A 248 9.21 6.97 -1.19
N LEU A 249 8.42 6.93 -2.25
CA LEU A 249 8.23 5.75 -3.09
C LEU A 249 8.68 6.04 -4.51
N GLU A 250 9.45 5.11 -5.07
CA GLU A 250 9.79 5.07 -6.48
C GLU A 250 8.90 4.05 -7.20
N VAL A 251 8.35 4.43 -8.34
CA VAL A 251 7.66 3.48 -9.23
C VAL A 251 8.69 2.82 -10.14
N LEU A 252 8.89 1.52 -9.96
CA LEU A 252 9.81 0.73 -10.77
C LEU A 252 9.07 0.09 -11.96
N ASN A 253 9.64 0.21 -13.14
CA ASN A 253 9.10 -0.41 -14.35
C ASN A 253 9.80 -1.75 -14.59
N GLY A 254 9.02 -2.84 -14.69
CA GLY A 254 9.56 -4.16 -15.00
C GLY A 254 9.96 -4.38 -16.45
N GLY A 255 9.81 -3.36 -17.29
CA GLY A 255 10.07 -3.46 -18.71
C GLY A 255 9.04 -4.35 -19.41
N ALA A 256 7.76 -4.23 -19.00
CA ALA A 256 6.66 -5.01 -19.55
C ALA A 256 6.72 -5.03 -21.07
N LYS A 257 6.75 -6.25 -21.61
CA LYS A 257 6.73 -6.50 -23.05
C LYS A 257 5.30 -6.65 -23.54
N GLU A 258 5.09 -6.54 -24.84
CA GLU A 258 3.79 -6.84 -25.45
C GLU A 258 3.35 -8.26 -25.04
N GLY A 259 2.14 -8.38 -24.47
CA GLY A 259 1.59 -9.63 -23.95
C GLY A 259 1.91 -9.95 -22.49
N ASP A 260 2.73 -9.14 -21.81
CA ASP A 260 2.93 -9.25 -20.37
C ASP A 260 1.76 -8.64 -19.61
N ASN A 261 1.10 -9.46 -18.78
CA ASN A 261 -0.03 -9.05 -17.96
C ASN A 261 0.37 -8.75 -16.51
N SER A 262 1.64 -8.94 -16.16
CA SER A 262 2.14 -8.90 -14.80
C SER A 262 2.90 -7.61 -14.49
N ASN A 263 3.79 -7.14 -15.37
CA ASN A 263 4.73 -6.03 -15.13
C ASN A 263 5.39 -6.10 -13.74
N LEU A 264 5.70 -7.29 -13.24
CA LEU A 264 6.31 -7.47 -11.90
C LEU A 264 7.83 -7.52 -12.02
N ILE A 265 8.52 -6.87 -11.08
CA ILE A 265 9.96 -7.07 -10.87
C ILE A 265 10.17 -7.95 -9.64
N ASN A 266 11.01 -8.97 -9.73
CA ASN A 266 11.29 -9.79 -8.54
C ASN A 266 12.46 -9.24 -7.72
N VAL A 267 13.36 -8.47 -8.34
CA VAL A 267 14.60 -7.97 -7.74
C VAL A 267 14.90 -6.57 -8.26
N VAL A 268 15.21 -5.65 -7.36
CA VAL A 268 15.70 -4.32 -7.69
C VAL A 268 17.19 -4.39 -8.03
N PRO A 269 17.66 -3.81 -9.14
CA PRO A 269 19.08 -3.80 -9.48
C PRO A 269 19.95 -3.27 -8.33
N GLY A 270 20.95 -4.06 -7.92
CA GLY A 270 21.82 -3.72 -6.79
C GLY A 270 21.33 -4.20 -5.43
N TYR A 271 20.21 -4.91 -5.35
CA TYR A 271 19.65 -5.47 -4.12
C TYR A 271 19.53 -6.99 -4.17
N SER A 272 19.52 -7.62 -3.00
CA SER A 272 19.27 -9.05 -2.78
C SER A 272 17.96 -9.24 -2.03
N THR A 273 17.15 -10.23 -2.42
CA THR A 273 15.88 -10.54 -1.73
C THR A 273 16.14 -11.41 -0.51
N ASN A 274 15.57 -11.04 0.64
CA ASN A 274 15.89 -11.70 1.91
C ASN A 274 14.65 -12.30 2.60
N LEU A 275 13.57 -11.52 2.66
CA LEU A 275 12.37 -11.87 3.42
C LEU A 275 11.14 -11.34 2.70
N ARG A 276 10.01 -12.03 2.82
CA ARG A 276 8.71 -11.51 2.41
C ARG A 276 7.92 -11.14 3.65
N LEU A 277 7.27 -10.00 3.61
CA LEU A 277 6.26 -9.66 4.62
C LEU A 277 4.91 -9.45 3.95
N TYR A 278 3.89 -9.62 4.76
CA TYR A 278 2.50 -9.51 4.37
C TYR A 278 1.78 -8.59 5.34
N PHE A 279 0.81 -7.86 4.80
CA PHE A 279 0.06 -6.86 5.52
C PHE A 279 -1.39 -6.89 5.13
N HIS A 280 -2.23 -6.58 6.11
CA HIS A 280 -3.65 -6.52 5.90
C HIS A 280 -4.29 -5.49 6.83
N ALA A 281 -5.15 -4.64 6.28
CA ALA A 281 -5.97 -3.72 7.04
C ALA A 281 -6.98 -4.49 7.88
N ASN A 282 -7.04 -4.21 9.17
CA ASN A 282 -8.04 -4.76 10.07
C ASN A 282 -8.33 -3.74 11.17
N LYS A 283 -9.60 -3.50 11.51
CA LYS A 283 -9.98 -2.57 12.59
C LYS A 283 -9.35 -2.82 13.97
N ASN A 284 -8.96 -4.06 14.24
CA ASN A 284 -8.28 -4.52 15.45
C ASN A 284 -6.75 -4.62 15.27
N GLY A 285 -6.24 -4.13 14.14
CA GLY A 285 -4.85 -4.21 13.75
C GLY A 285 -3.90 -3.56 14.75
N CYS A 286 -2.67 -4.06 14.72
CA CYS A 286 -1.59 -3.66 15.61
C CYS A 286 -1.10 -2.23 15.42
N PHE A 287 -0.93 -1.87 14.15
CA PHE A 287 -0.29 -0.65 13.70
C PHE A 287 -1.31 0.21 12.99
N SER A 288 -1.01 1.49 12.80
CA SER A 288 -1.96 2.44 12.24
C SER A 288 -1.35 3.30 11.14
N TYR A 289 -2.16 3.67 10.16
CA TYR A 289 -1.87 4.65 9.12
C TYR A 289 -3.05 5.61 8.98
N VAL A 290 -2.85 6.71 8.27
CA VAL A 290 -3.92 7.68 7.97
C VAL A 290 -4.35 7.58 6.52
N ARG A 291 -5.66 7.45 6.30
CA ARG A 291 -6.28 7.51 4.98
C ARG A 291 -7.45 8.46 5.01
N ASP A 292 -7.46 9.45 4.11
CA ASP A 292 -8.54 10.45 4.02
C ASP A 292 -8.88 11.11 5.37
N GLY A 293 -7.85 11.40 6.17
CA GLY A 293 -7.99 11.98 7.51
C GLY A 293 -8.51 11.03 8.60
N LYS A 294 -8.69 9.73 8.29
CA LYS A 294 -9.10 8.70 9.24
C LYS A 294 -7.91 7.83 9.63
N VAL A 295 -7.86 7.45 10.89
CA VAL A 295 -6.89 6.46 11.38
C VAL A 295 -7.45 5.08 11.11
N GLU A 296 -6.76 4.32 10.27
CA GLU A 296 -7.01 2.91 10.00
C GLU A 296 -5.91 2.06 10.61
N TYR A 297 -6.14 0.75 10.69
CA TYR A 297 -5.26 -0.19 11.38
C TYR A 297 -4.89 -1.37 10.49
N PHE A 298 -3.74 -1.96 10.75
CA PHE A 298 -3.23 -3.12 10.01
C PHE A 298 -2.34 -4.01 10.88
N ASP A 299 -2.16 -5.25 10.43
CA ASP A 299 -1.18 -6.20 10.97
C ASP A 299 -0.04 -6.44 9.97
N ILE A 300 1.09 -6.93 10.49
CA ILE A 300 2.27 -7.34 9.73
C ILE A 300 2.53 -8.81 10.04
N SER A 301 2.87 -9.63 9.05
CA SER A 301 3.36 -10.99 9.28
C SER A 301 4.48 -11.35 8.31
N ALA A 302 5.37 -12.26 8.70
CA ALA A 302 6.29 -12.93 7.78
C ALA A 302 5.62 -14.10 7.04
N GLU A 303 4.40 -14.47 7.46
CA GLU A 303 3.63 -15.59 6.93
C GLU A 303 2.36 -15.13 6.23
N PHE A 304 1.98 -15.86 5.20
CA PHE A 304 0.64 -15.79 4.62
C PHE A 304 0.08 -17.19 4.46
N PRO A 305 -0.97 -17.57 5.20
CA PRO A 305 -1.47 -18.93 5.19
C PRO A 305 -2.00 -19.26 3.80
N THR A 306 -1.42 -20.28 3.17
CA THR A 306 -1.70 -20.67 1.79
C THR A 306 -2.90 -21.61 1.64
N GLY A 307 -3.50 -22.06 2.75
CA GLY A 307 -4.68 -22.92 2.79
C GLY A 307 -5.63 -22.62 3.96
N GLU A 308 -6.76 -23.33 4.03
CA GLU A 308 -7.59 -23.39 5.24
C GLU A 308 -6.67 -23.81 6.38
N ILE A 309 -6.47 -22.93 7.37
CA ILE A 309 -5.82 -23.33 8.61
C ILE A 309 -6.73 -24.40 9.21
N VAL A 310 -6.37 -25.67 9.05
CA VAL A 310 -7.02 -26.78 9.73
C VAL A 310 -6.68 -26.58 11.20
N ALA A 311 -7.55 -25.84 11.90
CA ALA A 311 -7.43 -25.58 13.32
C ALA A 311 -7.23 -26.92 14.03
N ASN A 312 -6.01 -27.16 14.50
CA ASN A 312 -5.61 -28.22 15.44
C ASN A 312 -6.60 -29.40 15.52
N GLN A 313 -6.65 -30.26 14.51
CA GLN A 313 -7.01 -31.65 14.76
C GLN A 313 -5.75 -32.34 15.27
N ASN A 314 -5.77 -32.62 16.57
CA ASN A 314 -4.85 -33.48 17.30
C ASN A 314 -4.14 -34.49 16.39
N ILE A 315 -2.84 -34.31 16.19
CA ILE A 315 -1.96 -35.43 15.86
C ILE A 315 -1.81 -36.23 17.16
N VAL A 316 -2.81 -37.07 17.44
CA VAL A 316 -2.59 -38.27 18.25
C VAL A 316 -1.87 -39.24 17.31
N GLY A 317 -0.67 -39.64 17.70
CA GLY A 317 0.24 -40.37 16.83
C GLY A 317 -0.27 -41.72 16.35
N GLU A 318 0.36 -42.18 15.26
CA GLU A 318 0.72 -43.57 15.02
C GLU A 318 2.17 -43.60 14.53
#